data_AF-A0A315ZUX3-F1
#
_entry.id   AF-A0A315ZUX3-F1
#
_cell.length_a   1.000
_cell.length_b   1.000
_cell.length_c   1.000
_cell.angle_alpha   90.00
_cell.angle_beta   90.00
_cell.angle_gamma   90.00
#
_symmetry.space_group_name_H-M   'P 1'
#
loop_
_entity.id
_entity.type
_entity.pdbx_description
1 polymer ?
#
loop_
_entity_poly.entity_id
_entity_poly.type
_entity_poly.pdbx_seq_one_letter_code
_entity_poly.pdbx_strand_id
1 'polypeptide(L)'
;MELTINGKEYGFRFGIGFVRKLDGKNSFEKSGIKFGMGLESEMPKLIMRDVVALSDLLYAANETETPRIKQSELDGYIDNKDTDIENLFDSVVTELKKSNATKLKVANLLEEMEKEEKKIKKA
;
A
#
# COMPACT_ATOMS: atom_id res chain seq x y z
N MET A 1 -0.68 -9.36 7.19
CA MET A 1 0.72 -9.68 7.59
C MET A 1 1.02 -9.17 9.00
N GLU A 2 2.11 -9.64 9.59
CA GLU A 2 2.61 -9.23 10.91
C GLU A 2 4.10 -8.86 10.79
N LEU A 3 4.54 -7.84 11.52
CA LEU A 3 5.94 -7.45 11.63
C LEU A 3 6.32 -7.24 13.09
N THR A 4 7.51 -7.70 13.47
CA THR A 4 8.11 -7.38 14.78
C THR A 4 8.99 -6.14 14.63
N ILE A 5 8.57 -5.03 15.25
CA ILE A 5 9.26 -3.74 15.19
C ILE A 5 9.60 -3.33 16.62
N ASN A 6 10.88 -3.07 16.89
CA ASN A 6 11.39 -2.73 18.23
C ASN A 6 10.96 -3.72 19.34
N GLY A 7 10.97 -5.02 19.02
CA GLY A 7 10.60 -6.09 19.95
C GLY A 7 9.10 -6.23 20.22
N LYS A 8 8.25 -5.55 19.43
CA LYS A 8 6.79 -5.61 19.54
C LYS A 8 6.15 -6.04 18.23
N GLU A 9 5.16 -6.92 18.33
CA GLU A 9 4.40 -7.39 17.17
C GLU A 9 3.31 -6.38 16.78
N TYR A 10 3.24 -6.10 15.49
CA TYR A 10 2.23 -5.25 14.87
C TYR A 10 1.54 -6.01 13.74
N GLY A 11 0.21 -6.02 13.78
CA GLY A 11 -0.63 -6.53 12.69
C GLY A 11 -0.87 -5.47 11.62
N PHE A 12 -0.90 -5.89 10.36
CA PHE A 12 -1.15 -5.05 9.20
C PHE A 12 -2.23 -5.71 8.33
N ARG A 13 -3.40 -5.07 8.24
CA ARG A 13 -4.58 -5.63 7.58
C ARG A 13 -5.00 -4.81 6.38
N PHE A 14 -4.87 -5.42 5.20
CA PHE A 14 -5.30 -4.84 3.92
C PHE A 14 -6.80 -5.02 3.66
N GLY A 15 -7.64 -4.66 4.64
CA GLY A 15 -9.09 -4.80 4.59
C GLY A 15 -9.82 -3.55 4.07
N ILE A 16 -11.16 -3.55 4.16
CA ILE A 16 -11.97 -2.38 3.75
C ILE A 16 -11.68 -1.12 4.59
N GLY A 17 -11.28 -1.28 5.86
CA GLY A 17 -10.86 -0.16 6.70
C GLY A 17 -9.61 0.52 6.16
N PHE A 18 -8.62 -0.28 5.74
CA PHE A 18 -7.41 0.18 5.07
C PHE A 18 -7.73 0.92 3.76
N VAL A 19 -8.58 0.34 2.90
CA VAL A 19 -8.99 1.01 1.65
C VAL A 19 -9.64 2.36 1.92
N ARG A 20 -10.56 2.43 2.90
CA ARG A 20 -11.20 3.70 3.29
C ARG A 20 -10.20 4.74 3.80
N LYS A 21 -9.13 4.31 4.49
CA LYS A 21 -8.07 5.20 4.95
C LYS A 21 -7.28 5.79 3.80
N LEU A 22 -6.92 4.97 2.81
CA LEU A 22 -6.25 5.45 1.61
C LEU A 22 -7.13 6.39 0.79
N ASP A 23 -8.39 6.02 0.55
CA ASP A 23 -9.35 6.85 -0.20
C ASP A 23 -9.62 8.19 0.51
N GLY A 24 -9.56 8.22 1.83
CA GLY A 24 -9.67 9.44 2.61
C GLY A 24 -8.52 10.42 2.34
N LYS A 25 -7.29 9.91 2.17
CA LYS A 25 -6.10 10.69 1.83
C LYS A 25 -6.06 11.08 0.35
N ASN A 26 -6.46 10.17 -0.53
CA ASN A 26 -6.39 10.30 -1.98
C ASN A 26 -7.79 10.17 -2.57
N SER A 27 -8.41 11.32 -2.87
CA SER A 27 -9.73 11.38 -3.47
C SER A 27 -9.85 12.57 -4.41
N PHE A 28 -10.78 12.46 -5.36
CA PHE A 28 -11.17 13.58 -6.21
C PHE A 28 -12.68 13.72 -6.20
N GLU A 29 -13.14 14.93 -6.51
CA GLU A 29 -14.56 15.23 -6.63
C GLU A 29 -14.90 15.49 -8.10
N LYS A 30 -15.97 14.83 -8.58
CA LYS A 30 -16.52 15.08 -9.91
C LYS A 30 -18.03 15.18 -9.80
N SER A 31 -18.58 16.33 -10.17
CA SER A 31 -20.02 16.60 -10.12
C SER A 31 -20.64 16.38 -8.72
N GLY A 32 -19.94 16.77 -7.65
CA GLY A 32 -20.41 16.59 -6.27
C GLY A 32 -20.25 15.16 -5.72
N ILE A 33 -19.71 14.22 -6.51
CA ILE A 33 -19.44 12.85 -6.07
C ILE A 33 -17.95 12.72 -5.75
N LYS A 34 -17.65 12.28 -4.52
CA LYS A 34 -16.29 11.97 -4.06
C LYS A 34 -15.90 10.55 -4.46
N PHE A 35 -14.85 10.40 -5.25
CA PHE A 35 -14.29 9.13 -5.66
C PHE A 35 -12.98 8.87 -4.91
N GLY A 36 -12.86 7.69 -4.33
CA GLY A 36 -11.61 7.20 -3.74
C GLY A 36 -10.61 6.83 -4.84
N MET A 37 -9.34 7.17 -4.61
CA MET A 37 -8.21 6.83 -5.49
C MET A 37 -7.03 6.26 -4.68
N GLY A 38 -7.29 5.70 -3.51
CA GLY A 38 -6.25 5.27 -2.59
C GLY A 38 -5.30 4.26 -3.20
N LEU A 39 -5.84 3.18 -3.77
CA LEU A 39 -5.02 2.15 -4.40
C LEU A 39 -4.49 2.59 -5.76
N GLU A 40 -5.28 3.36 -6.50
CA GLU A 40 -4.93 3.91 -7.81
C GLU A 40 -3.68 4.79 -7.74
N SER A 41 -3.54 5.60 -6.69
CA SER A 41 -2.39 6.49 -6.52
C SER A 41 -1.16 5.77 -5.97
N GLU A 42 -1.34 4.80 -5.07
CA GLU A 42 -0.22 4.16 -4.36
C GLU A 42 0.36 2.96 -5.10
N MET A 43 -0.45 2.20 -5.85
CA MET A 43 0.04 1.00 -6.55
C MET A 43 1.19 1.30 -7.55
N PRO A 44 1.11 2.33 -8.41
CA PRO A 44 2.20 2.64 -9.32
C PRO A 44 3.52 2.98 -8.59
N LYS A 45 3.42 3.78 -7.52
CA LYS A 45 4.58 4.14 -6.68
C LYS A 45 5.20 2.91 -6.01
N LEU A 46 4.35 2.03 -5.48
CA LEU A 46 4.78 0.78 -4.85
C LEU A 46 5.53 -0.13 -5.83
N ILE A 47 5.05 -0.24 -7.08
CA ILE A 47 5.73 -1.00 -8.14
C ILE A 47 7.07 -0.37 -8.52
N MET A 48 7.16 0.97 -8.49
CA MET A 48 8.40 1.71 -8.70
C MET A 48 9.32 1.74 -7.46
N ARG A 49 9.03 0.92 -6.43
CA ARG A 49 9.81 0.80 -5.19
C ARG A 49 9.94 2.11 -4.40
N ASP A 50 8.89 2.94 -4.44
CA ASP A 50 8.81 4.16 -3.63
C ASP A 50 8.61 3.81 -2.14
N VAL A 51 9.60 4.15 -1.31
CA VAL A 51 9.61 3.87 0.13
C VAL A 51 8.58 4.68 0.92
N VAL A 52 8.20 5.86 0.44
CA VAL A 52 7.15 6.67 1.07
C VAL A 52 5.81 5.97 0.89
N ALA A 53 5.52 5.49 -0.33
CA ALA A 53 4.30 4.73 -0.60
C ALA A 53 4.24 3.44 0.24
N LEU A 54 5.36 2.74 0.38
CA LEU A 54 5.46 1.55 1.25
C LEU A 54 5.09 1.89 2.71
N SER A 55 5.70 2.95 3.26
CA SER A 55 5.46 3.38 4.64
C SER A 55 3.99 3.81 4.83
N ASP A 56 3.45 4.61 3.92
CA ASP A 56 2.06 5.08 3.99
C ASP A 56 1.05 3.92 3.94
N LEU A 57 1.30 2.93 3.08
CA LEU A 57 0.46 1.74 2.96
C LEU A 57 0.48 0.88 4.22
N LEU A 58 1.68 0.60 4.76
CA LEU A 58 1.83 -0.14 6.01
C LEU A 58 1.19 0.61 7.17
N TYR A 59 1.39 1.92 7.27
CA TYR A 59 0.77 2.72 8.31
C TYR A 59 -0.76 2.66 8.25
N ALA A 60 -1.33 2.88 7.06
CA ALA A 60 -2.79 2.77 6.85
C ALA A 60 -3.32 1.37 7.15
N ALA A 61 -2.54 0.32 6.87
CA ALA A 61 -2.92 -1.07 7.14
C ALA A 61 -2.88 -1.42 8.63
N ASN A 62 -2.01 -0.78 9.42
CA ASN A 62 -1.96 -0.94 10.87
C ASN A 62 -2.98 -0.05 11.60
N GLU A 63 -3.45 1.06 11.02
CA GLU A 63 -4.46 1.93 11.67
C GLU A 63 -5.76 1.20 12.05
N THR A 64 -6.08 0.09 11.37
CA THR A 64 -7.25 -0.74 11.70
C THR A 64 -6.99 -1.77 12.80
N GLU A 65 -5.74 -1.91 13.23
CA GLU A 65 -5.29 -2.95 14.14
C GLU A 65 -4.89 -2.37 15.51
N THR A 66 -4.62 -3.26 16.46
CA THR A 66 -4.07 -2.94 17.77
C THR A 66 -2.97 -3.96 18.08
N PRO A 67 -1.78 -3.54 18.49
CA PRO A 67 -1.37 -2.15 18.76
C PRO A 67 -1.22 -1.29 17.49
N ARG A 68 -1.41 0.03 17.67
CA ARG A 68 -1.11 1.01 16.61
C ARG A 68 0.34 1.45 16.68
N ILE A 69 1.04 1.38 15.54
CA ILE A 69 2.40 1.86 15.37
C ILE A 69 2.41 3.38 15.22
N LYS A 70 3.49 4.03 15.66
CA LYS A 70 3.73 5.45 15.32
C LYS A 70 4.40 5.53 13.95
N GLN A 71 4.06 6.54 13.15
CA GLN A 71 4.68 6.74 11.83
C GLN A 71 6.22 6.75 11.92
N SER A 72 6.79 7.49 12.87
CA SER A 72 8.24 7.56 13.10
C SER A 72 8.88 6.22 13.47
N GLU A 73 8.13 5.31 14.10
CA GLU A 73 8.61 3.97 14.46
C GLU A 73 8.64 3.05 13.24
N LEU A 74 7.64 3.17 12.37
CA LEU A 74 7.58 2.46 11.10
C LEU A 74 8.63 2.97 10.11
N ASP A 75 8.78 4.29 10.00
CA ASP A 75 9.82 4.91 9.17
C ASP A 75 11.21 4.47 9.63
N GLY A 76 11.46 4.48 10.95
CA GLY A 76 12.72 3.99 11.51
C GLY A 76 12.97 2.49 11.28
N TYR A 77 11.92 1.68 11.18
CA TYR A 77 12.04 0.28 10.77
C TYR A 77 12.43 0.16 9.29
N ILE A 78 11.84 0.96 8.40
CA ILE A 78 12.15 0.97 6.97
C ILE A 78 13.57 1.50 6.70
N ASP A 79 14.01 2.54 7.41
CA ASP A 79 15.34 3.14 7.28
C ASP A 79 16.47 2.26 7.87
N ASN A 80 16.12 1.23 8.65
CA ASN A 80 17.11 0.35 9.24
C ASN A 80 17.82 -0.47 8.15
N LYS A 81 19.15 -0.36 8.09
CA LYS A 81 20.01 -1.11 7.15
C LYS A 81 19.85 -2.64 7.20
N ASP A 82 19.37 -3.16 8.33
CA ASP A 82 19.18 -4.60 8.55
C ASP A 82 17.78 -5.07 8.11
N THR A 83 16.89 -4.14 7.72
CA THR A 83 15.58 -4.45 7.16
C THR A 83 15.71 -4.90 5.71
N ASP A 84 15.20 -6.10 5.41
CA ASP A 84 15.08 -6.58 4.04
C ASP A 84 13.96 -5.83 3.31
N ILE A 85 14.33 -4.68 2.76
CA ILE A 85 13.40 -3.78 2.09
C ILE A 85 12.79 -4.42 0.83
N GLU A 86 13.56 -5.21 0.09
CA GLU A 86 13.10 -5.86 -1.14
C GLU A 86 11.98 -6.85 -0.83
N ASN A 87 12.19 -7.70 0.17
CA ASN A 87 11.17 -8.65 0.64
C ASN A 87 9.97 -7.95 1.28
N LEU A 88 10.16 -6.81 1.96
CA LEU A 88 9.06 -6.05 2.55
C LEU A 88 8.10 -5.52 1.48
N PHE A 89 8.62 -4.92 0.41
CA PHE A 89 7.83 -4.52 -0.76
C PHE A 89 7.08 -5.71 -1.36
N ASP A 90 7.78 -6.82 -1.63
CA ASP A 90 7.20 -8.01 -2.25
C ASP A 90 6.09 -8.62 -1.38
N SER A 91 6.29 -8.60 -0.06
CA SER A 91 5.30 -9.05 0.92
C SER A 91 4.05 -8.18 0.90
N VAL A 92 4.20 -6.84 0.91
CA VAL A 92 3.05 -5.91 0.84
C VAL A 92 2.28 -6.09 -0.46
N VAL A 93 2.96 -6.17 -1.61
CA VAL A 93 2.31 -6.42 -2.91
C VAL A 93 1.57 -7.76 -2.90
N THR A 94 2.18 -8.80 -2.33
CA THR A 94 1.58 -10.14 -2.22
C THR A 94 0.31 -10.13 -1.37
N GLU A 95 0.34 -9.44 -0.23
CA GLU A 95 -0.81 -9.31 0.65
C GLU A 95 -1.96 -8.53 -0.01
N LEU A 96 -1.64 -7.45 -0.73
CA LEU A 96 -2.61 -6.68 -1.52
C LEU A 96 -3.26 -7.53 -2.63
N LYS A 97 -2.49 -8.42 -3.28
CA LYS A 97 -3.01 -9.36 -4.28
C LYS A 97 -3.89 -10.46 -3.68
N LYS A 98 -3.64 -10.86 -2.43
CA LYS A 98 -4.37 -11.94 -1.74
C LYS A 98 -5.62 -11.46 -1.01
N SER A 99 -5.59 -10.26 -0.43
CA SER A 99 -6.67 -9.78 0.44
C SER A 99 -7.99 -9.59 -0.32
N ASN A 100 -9.09 -10.04 0.27
CA ASN A 100 -10.41 -9.99 -0.37
C ASN A 100 -10.86 -8.57 -0.72
N ALA A 101 -10.46 -7.58 0.09
CA ALA A 101 -10.85 -6.18 -0.11
C ALA A 101 -10.09 -5.49 -1.25
N THR A 102 -8.92 -5.99 -1.63
CA THR A 102 -8.01 -5.31 -2.57
C THR A 102 -7.72 -6.11 -3.83
N LYS A 103 -7.80 -7.46 -3.79
CA LYS A 103 -7.38 -8.36 -4.87
C LYS A 103 -7.92 -8.00 -6.26
N LEU A 104 -9.21 -7.65 -6.36
CA LEU A 104 -9.84 -7.34 -7.65
C LEU A 104 -9.31 -6.02 -8.22
N LYS A 105 -9.19 -4.99 -7.37
CA LYS A 105 -8.72 -3.68 -7.78
C LYS A 105 -7.24 -3.71 -8.15
N VAL A 106 -6.43 -4.41 -7.36
CA VAL A 106 -5.00 -4.58 -7.62
C VAL A 106 -4.76 -5.33 -8.91
N ALA A 107 -5.50 -6.40 -9.20
CA ALA A 107 -5.39 -7.13 -10.47
C ALA A 107 -5.69 -6.22 -11.67
N ASN A 108 -6.79 -5.46 -11.62
CA ASN A 108 -7.15 -4.52 -12.68
C ASN A 108 -6.08 -3.45 -12.90
N LEU A 109 -5.54 -2.87 -11.82
CA LEU A 109 -4.51 -1.84 -11.91
C LEU A 109 -3.23 -2.37 -12.56
N LEU A 110 -2.80 -3.58 -12.19
CA LEU A 110 -1.61 -4.20 -12.78
C LEU A 110 -1.80 -4.48 -14.28
N GLU A 111 -2.97 -4.98 -14.67
CA GLU A 111 -3.29 -5.16 -16.09
C GLU A 111 -3.30 -3.84 -16.87
N GLU A 112 -3.84 -2.78 -16.29
CA GLU A 112 -3.86 -1.44 -16.89
C GLU A 112 -2.43 -0.91 -17.08
N MET A 113 -1.59 -1.00 -16.04
CA MET A 113 -0.18 -0.61 -16.11
C MET A 113 0.58 -1.37 -17.19
N GLU A 114 0.42 -2.69 -17.28
CA GLU A 114 1.06 -3.48 -18.36
C GLU A 114 0.60 -3.07 -19.76
N LYS A 115 -0.69 -2.75 -19.92
CA LYS A 115 -1.25 -2.28 -21.20
C LYS A 115 -0.65 -0.92 -21.57
N GLU A 116 -0.45 -0.03 -20.60
CA GLU A 116 0.17 1.28 -20.81
C GLU A 116 1.65 1.17 -21.17
N GLU A 117 2.42 0.36 -20.45
CA GLU A 117 3.82 0.10 -20.79
C GLU A 117 3.99 -0.44 -22.22
N LYS A 118 3.11 -1.36 -22.63
CA LYS A 118 3.09 -1.90 -24.00
C LYS A 118 2.75 -0.85 -25.05
N LYS A 119 1.96 0.17 -24.73
CA LYS A 119 1.66 1.30 -25.63
C LYS A 119 2.88 2.21 -25.75
N ILE A 120 3.51 2.54 -24.62
CA ILE A 120 4.70 3.41 -24.58
C ILE A 120 5.85 2.79 -25.38
N LYS A 121 6.12 1.49 -25.22
CA LYS A 121 7.19 0.78 -25.96
C LYS A 121 6.95 0.67 -27.47
N LYS A 122 5.73 0.94 -27.95
CA LYS A 122 5.34 0.87 -29.37
C LYS A 122 5.29 2.25 -30.05
N ALA A 123 5.35 3.33 -29.28
CA ALA A 123 5.39 4.71 -29.76
C ALA A 123 6.84 5.14 -29.99
#